data_AF-A0A2E1WUW9-F1
#
_entry.id   AF-A0A2E1WUW9-F1
#
_cell.length_a   1.000
_cell.length_b   1.000
_cell.length_c   1.000
_cell.angle_alpha   90.00
_cell.angle_beta   90.00
_cell.angle_gamma   90.00
#
_symmetry.space_group_name_H-M   'P 1'
#
loop_
_entity.id
_entity.type
_entity.pdbx_description
1 polymer ?
#
loop_
_entity_poly.entity_id
_entity_poly.type
_entity_poly.pdbx_seq_one_letter_code
_entity_poly.pdbx_strand_id
1 'polypeptide(L)'
;LGIFPVEFNVLRDDQFEVRRGFYGLAVIYANESDVTPVISRTDDLEFRLASAIYNMTTTESPGIRFIQGFGSKNLGDISGLAETLGDRYDIGAIDIAGDSADAIDPESTEVLVLAGPTEQLDSMAIRRVRNYVDGGGSALLLMEPIRLDPQSPTPIPVSSGLEPLLEERGISVSERMVLDLASSERVNAGRQGIFQLIQNYPLWPIGLPASDHAIINGLNTLAIAWAAGLEIQDSVTVQSLWQTSEAGALHAVGGPIFPDQEWDVPEEELGVRTLAAAVTPGEGDARGRLVVVGDATFTEPQYTQRYPGNLVFLANAIDWLAGDEALIRIRSKDRTPPNLVFDSDVSRNVLKWGNLIGMPLLFVLLGVLRVSGRRRRAEARWGEIVA
;
A
#
# COMPACT_ATOMS: atom_id res chain seq x y z
N LEU A 1 -36.51 -6.91 -0.35
CA LEU A 1 -35.14 -6.75 -0.88
C LEU A 1 -34.15 -6.25 0.18
N GLY A 2 -34.43 -6.31 1.50
CA GLY A 2 -33.44 -5.94 2.53
C GLY A 2 -33.02 -4.46 2.62
N ILE A 3 -33.59 -3.58 1.79
CA ILE A 3 -33.35 -2.12 1.84
C ILE A 3 -34.41 -1.47 2.75
N PHE A 4 -33.94 -0.73 3.75
CA PHE A 4 -34.80 -0.05 4.73
C PHE A 4 -34.82 1.46 4.49
N PRO A 5 -35.92 2.16 4.83
CA PRO A 5 -35.97 3.60 4.74
C PRO A 5 -35.07 4.24 5.80
N VAL A 6 -34.24 5.20 5.39
CA VAL A 6 -33.40 6.03 6.25
C VAL A 6 -33.99 7.44 6.38
N GLU A 7 -33.81 8.03 7.56
CA GLU A 7 -34.20 9.41 7.84
C GLU A 7 -33.04 10.36 7.52
N PHE A 8 -33.31 11.40 6.74
CA PHE A 8 -32.35 12.45 6.43
C PHE A 8 -32.96 13.84 6.55
N ASN A 9 -32.12 14.80 6.94
CA ASN A 9 -32.51 16.19 7.12
C ASN A 9 -32.39 16.93 5.80
N VAL A 10 -33.48 17.55 5.34
CA VAL A 10 -33.47 18.43 4.17
C VAL A 10 -33.64 19.86 4.66
N LEU A 11 -32.72 20.76 4.26
CA LEU A 11 -32.88 22.19 4.48
C LEU A 11 -33.60 22.79 3.27
N ARG A 12 -34.83 23.23 3.46
CA ARG A 12 -35.63 23.91 2.44
C ARG A 12 -36.29 25.12 3.06
N ASP A 13 -36.17 26.27 2.40
CA ASP A 13 -36.75 27.55 2.85
C ASP A 13 -36.45 27.86 4.33
N ASP A 14 -35.19 27.70 4.74
CA ASP A 14 -34.68 27.93 6.10
C ASP A 14 -35.36 27.08 7.21
N GLN A 15 -36.01 25.96 6.85
CA GLN A 15 -36.54 24.97 7.80
C GLN A 15 -35.85 23.61 7.65
N PHE A 16 -35.54 22.97 8.79
CA PHE A 16 -35.10 21.59 8.84
C PHE A 16 -36.33 20.67 8.80
N GLU A 17 -36.49 19.91 7.72
CA GLU A 17 -37.53 18.89 7.58
C GLU A 17 -36.88 17.50 7.59
N VAL A 18 -37.35 16.61 8.48
CA VAL A 18 -36.95 15.20 8.49
C VAL A 18 -37.75 14.47 7.41
N ARG A 19 -37.07 13.87 6.44
CA ARG A 19 -37.70 13.04 5.40
C ARG A 19 -37.19 11.60 5.48
N ARG A 20 -38.08 10.66 5.13
CA ARG A 20 -37.74 9.25 4.95
C ARG A 20 -37.54 8.96 3.48
N GLY A 21 -36.48 8.26 3.14
CA GLY A 21 -36.25 7.75 1.79
C GLY A 21 -35.37 6.52 1.78
N PHE A 22 -35.25 5.89 0.63
CA PHE A 22 -34.40 4.72 0.45
C PHE A 22 -33.09 5.16 -0.19
N TYR A 23 -31.99 4.64 0.33
CA TYR A 23 -30.66 4.97 -0.16
C TYR A 23 -29.81 3.69 -0.17
N GLY A 24 -30.33 2.62 -0.78
CA GLY A 24 -29.67 1.32 -0.87
C GLY A 24 -29.62 0.82 -2.31
N LEU A 25 -28.80 -0.20 -2.57
CA LEU A 25 -28.64 -0.87 -3.86
C LEU A 25 -28.97 -2.35 -3.69
N ALA A 26 -29.73 -2.92 -4.62
CA ALA A 26 -29.90 -4.36 -4.74
C ALA A 26 -29.60 -4.78 -6.17
N VAL A 27 -28.64 -5.69 -6.34
CA VAL A 27 -28.31 -6.34 -7.61
C VAL A 27 -28.90 -7.75 -7.55
N ILE A 28 -29.61 -8.16 -8.59
CA ILE A 28 -30.30 -9.44 -8.64
C ILE A 28 -30.01 -10.07 -10.00
N TYR A 29 -29.51 -11.30 -9.99
CA TYR A 29 -29.26 -12.08 -11.20
C TYR A 29 -29.55 -13.55 -10.93
N ALA A 30 -30.36 -14.17 -11.80
CA ALA A 30 -30.88 -15.52 -11.61
C ALA A 30 -31.50 -15.72 -10.20
N ASN A 31 -30.90 -16.59 -9.38
CA ASN A 31 -31.34 -16.88 -8.00
C ASN A 31 -30.49 -16.17 -6.94
N GLU A 32 -29.55 -15.33 -7.35
CA GLU A 32 -28.64 -14.61 -6.46
C GLU A 32 -29.08 -13.15 -6.28
N SER A 33 -28.82 -12.63 -5.08
CA SER A 33 -29.08 -11.22 -4.76
C SER A 33 -28.00 -10.69 -3.83
N ASP A 34 -27.41 -9.57 -4.21
CA ASP A 34 -26.53 -8.77 -3.38
C ASP A 34 -27.28 -7.49 -3.01
N VAL A 35 -27.35 -7.20 -1.70
CA VAL A 35 -28.12 -6.09 -1.16
C VAL A 35 -27.21 -5.27 -0.26
N THR A 36 -26.97 -4.03 -0.66
CA THR A 36 -26.43 -2.97 0.19
C THR A 36 -27.59 -2.17 0.79
N PRO A 37 -27.92 -2.35 2.09
CA PRO A 37 -29.14 -1.77 2.68
C PRO A 37 -29.12 -0.24 2.73
N VAL A 38 -27.93 0.35 2.92
CA VAL A 38 -27.69 1.79 2.97
C VAL A 38 -26.33 2.11 2.33
N ILE A 39 -26.31 3.05 1.39
CA ILE A 39 -25.13 3.60 0.72
C ILE A 39 -24.72 4.86 1.48
N SER A 40 -23.80 4.76 2.42
CA SER A 40 -23.36 5.96 3.17
C SER A 40 -22.41 6.85 2.37
N ARG A 41 -21.79 6.32 1.32
CA ARG A 41 -20.84 7.02 0.46
C ARG A 41 -20.99 6.53 -0.99
N THR A 42 -20.74 7.41 -1.95
CA THR A 42 -20.86 7.10 -3.38
C THR A 42 -19.51 6.89 -4.06
N ASP A 43 -18.42 7.07 -3.32
CA ASP A 43 -17.03 6.91 -3.76
C ASP A 43 -16.72 5.44 -4.09
N ASP A 44 -17.22 4.50 -3.28
CA ASP A 44 -17.06 3.04 -3.46
C ASP A 44 -18.18 2.34 -4.26
N LEU A 45 -19.20 3.07 -4.73
CA LEU A 45 -20.41 2.49 -5.32
C LEU A 45 -20.16 1.76 -6.64
N GLU A 46 -19.27 2.30 -7.48
CA GLU A 46 -18.90 1.70 -8.77
C GLU A 46 -18.22 0.34 -8.55
N PHE A 47 -17.32 0.27 -7.57
CA PHE A 47 -16.63 -0.97 -7.18
C PHE A 47 -17.62 -2.01 -6.67
N ARG A 48 -18.48 -1.64 -5.71
CA ARG A 48 -19.50 -2.54 -5.17
C ARG A 48 -20.39 -3.12 -6.27
N LEU A 49 -20.85 -2.29 -7.19
CA LEU A 49 -21.70 -2.73 -8.30
C LEU A 49 -20.95 -3.68 -9.26
N ALA A 50 -19.71 -3.35 -9.63
CA ALA A 50 -18.91 -4.20 -10.51
C ALA A 50 -18.60 -5.56 -9.86
N SER A 51 -18.24 -5.57 -8.58
CA SER A 51 -18.02 -6.81 -7.81
C SER A 51 -19.30 -7.64 -7.70
N ALA A 52 -20.45 -7.01 -7.41
CA ALA A 52 -21.73 -7.71 -7.37
C ALA A 52 -22.07 -8.39 -8.71
N ILE A 53 -21.84 -7.69 -9.83
CA ILE A 53 -22.05 -8.25 -11.17
C ILE A 53 -21.09 -9.41 -11.42
N TYR A 54 -19.79 -9.21 -11.17
CA TYR A 54 -18.76 -10.23 -11.38
C TYR A 54 -19.11 -11.51 -10.61
N ASN A 55 -19.38 -11.39 -9.31
CA ASN A 55 -19.71 -12.52 -8.44
C ASN A 55 -20.94 -13.30 -8.93
N MET A 56 -21.98 -12.59 -9.38
CA MET A 56 -23.20 -13.22 -9.90
C MET A 56 -23.04 -13.85 -11.29
N THR A 57 -22.02 -13.44 -12.04
CA THR A 57 -21.77 -13.94 -13.41
C THR A 57 -20.71 -15.02 -13.48
N THR A 58 -19.90 -15.18 -12.43
CA THR A 58 -18.78 -16.12 -12.37
C THR A 58 -19.22 -17.42 -11.69
N THR A 59 -19.12 -18.55 -12.40
CA THR A 59 -19.56 -19.86 -11.91
C THR A 59 -18.53 -20.60 -11.06
N GLU A 60 -17.25 -20.24 -11.17
CA GLU A 60 -16.15 -20.85 -10.41
C GLU A 60 -15.26 -19.75 -9.83
N SER A 61 -15.05 -19.77 -8.51
CA SER A 61 -14.18 -18.81 -7.83
C SER A 61 -12.71 -19.20 -8.05
N PRO A 62 -11.86 -18.33 -8.62
CA PRO A 62 -10.46 -18.68 -8.85
C PRO A 62 -9.74 -19.01 -7.54
N GLY A 63 -8.84 -19.99 -7.58
CA GLY A 63 -8.15 -20.49 -6.40
C GLY A 63 -6.94 -19.64 -6.03
N ILE A 64 -6.88 -19.16 -4.78
CA ILE A 64 -5.68 -18.55 -4.20
C ILE A 64 -5.10 -19.54 -3.19
N ARG A 65 -3.83 -19.89 -3.32
CA ARG A 65 -3.16 -20.84 -2.41
C ARG A 65 -1.97 -20.20 -1.71
N PHE A 66 -2.06 -20.07 -0.39
CA PHE A 66 -0.95 -19.67 0.46
C PHE A 66 -0.03 -20.85 0.74
N ILE A 67 1.26 -20.70 0.46
CA ILE A 67 2.26 -21.70 0.84
C ILE A 67 2.38 -21.74 2.36
N GLN A 68 2.24 -22.93 2.94
CA GLN A 68 2.45 -23.18 4.36
C GLN A 68 3.90 -23.57 4.66
N GLY A 69 4.33 -23.31 5.91
CA GLY A 69 5.67 -23.64 6.38
C GLY A 69 6.71 -22.57 6.04
N PHE A 70 7.99 -22.92 6.25
CA PHE A 70 9.15 -22.03 6.03
C PHE A 70 9.08 -20.68 6.79
N GLY A 71 8.34 -20.64 7.90
CA GLY A 71 8.06 -19.42 8.65
C GLY A 71 7.18 -18.39 7.92
N SER A 72 6.54 -18.79 6.81
CA SER A 72 5.68 -17.93 6.00
C SER A 72 4.37 -17.59 6.73
N LYS A 73 3.88 -16.37 6.52
CA LYS A 73 2.56 -15.90 6.95
C LYS A 73 1.46 -16.63 6.19
N ASN A 74 0.34 -16.88 6.86
CA ASN A 74 -0.88 -17.44 6.28
C ASN A 74 -1.96 -16.37 6.13
N LEU A 75 -3.08 -16.72 5.49
CA LEU A 75 -4.25 -15.82 5.37
C LEU A 75 -4.69 -15.22 6.72
N GLY A 76 -4.67 -16.01 7.80
CA GLY A 76 -5.09 -15.56 9.13
C GLY A 76 -4.15 -14.53 9.77
N ASP A 77 -2.91 -14.42 9.30
CA ASP A 77 -1.94 -13.43 9.80
C ASP A 77 -2.12 -12.05 9.15
N ILE A 78 -2.86 -11.99 8.03
CA ILE A 78 -3.10 -10.77 7.25
C ILE A 78 -4.52 -10.26 7.51
N SER A 79 -4.64 -9.33 8.45
CA SER A 79 -5.94 -8.76 8.86
C SER A 79 -6.68 -8.07 7.70
N GLY A 80 -7.96 -8.41 7.51
CA GLY A 80 -8.83 -7.79 6.51
C GLY A 80 -8.77 -8.43 5.12
N LEU A 81 -7.82 -9.33 4.85
CA LEU A 81 -7.64 -9.90 3.52
C LEU A 81 -8.75 -10.87 3.14
N ALA A 82 -9.14 -11.75 4.07
CA ALA A 82 -10.22 -12.70 3.87
C ALA A 82 -11.56 -11.99 3.59
N GLU A 83 -11.84 -10.89 4.29
CA GLU A 83 -13.03 -10.06 4.06
C GLU A 83 -12.97 -9.31 2.73
N THR A 84 -11.79 -8.98 2.24
CA THR A 84 -11.60 -8.24 0.98
C THR A 84 -11.71 -9.15 -0.26
N LEU A 85 -11.31 -10.42 -0.14
CA LEU A 85 -11.16 -11.34 -1.26
C LEU A 85 -12.06 -12.59 -1.20
N GLY A 86 -12.54 -12.97 -0.02
CA GLY A 86 -13.21 -14.25 0.22
C GLY A 86 -14.55 -14.42 -0.50
N ASP A 87 -15.22 -13.33 -0.88
CA ASP A 87 -16.45 -13.38 -1.68
C ASP A 87 -16.18 -13.67 -3.17
N ARG A 88 -14.92 -13.60 -3.62
CA ARG A 88 -14.53 -13.68 -5.05
C ARG A 88 -13.62 -14.86 -5.34
N TYR A 89 -12.79 -15.25 -4.38
CA TYR A 89 -11.76 -16.24 -4.55
C TYR A 89 -11.92 -17.38 -3.55
N ASP A 90 -11.60 -18.60 -4.00
CA ASP A 90 -11.42 -19.72 -3.09
C ASP A 90 -10.01 -19.65 -2.48
N ILE A 91 -9.92 -19.07 -1.29
CA ILE A 91 -8.64 -18.88 -0.60
C ILE A 91 -8.35 -20.07 0.30
N GLY A 92 -7.28 -20.77 -0.02
CA GLY A 92 -6.82 -21.94 0.70
C GLY A 92 -5.32 -21.88 0.98
N ALA A 93 -4.82 -22.96 1.55
CA ALA A 93 -3.41 -23.12 1.82
C ALA A 93 -2.90 -24.41 1.19
N ILE A 94 -1.62 -24.44 0.84
CA ILE A 94 -0.96 -25.56 0.19
C ILE A 94 0.37 -25.86 0.89
N ASP A 95 0.60 -27.14 1.17
CA ASP A 95 1.90 -27.62 1.61
C ASP A 95 2.68 -28.10 0.39
N ILE A 96 3.88 -27.55 0.20
CA ILE A 96 4.78 -27.89 -0.90
C ILE A 96 6.12 -28.42 -0.39
N ALA A 97 6.22 -28.70 0.91
CA ALA A 97 7.46 -29.14 1.54
C ALA A 97 7.70 -30.63 1.38
N GLY A 98 8.97 -31.00 1.28
CA GLY A 98 9.41 -32.40 1.24
C GLY A 98 8.99 -33.19 -0.01
N ASP A 99 9.32 -34.47 -0.02
CA ASP A 99 9.18 -35.32 -1.21
C ASP A 99 7.76 -35.82 -1.46
N SER A 100 6.91 -35.86 -0.43
CA SER A 100 5.55 -36.41 -0.52
C SER A 100 4.47 -35.41 -0.89
N ALA A 101 4.77 -34.11 -0.90
CA ALA A 101 3.80 -33.09 -1.32
C ALA A 101 3.50 -33.20 -2.82
N ASP A 102 2.25 -32.97 -3.20
CA ASP A 102 1.85 -32.98 -4.60
C ASP A 102 2.43 -31.80 -5.38
N ALA A 103 2.38 -31.89 -6.71
CA ALA A 103 2.64 -30.73 -7.55
C ALA A 103 1.53 -29.68 -7.33
N ILE A 104 1.87 -28.40 -7.55
CA ILE A 104 0.88 -27.32 -7.53
C ILE A 104 0.03 -27.48 -8.78
N ASP A 105 -1.25 -27.74 -8.61
CA ASP A 105 -2.22 -27.89 -9.70
C ASP A 105 -2.67 -26.51 -10.21
N PRO A 106 -2.34 -26.12 -11.45
CA PRO A 106 -2.73 -24.83 -12.01
C PRO A 106 -4.23 -24.70 -12.27
N GLU A 107 -4.99 -25.81 -12.38
CA GLU A 107 -6.45 -25.73 -12.58
C GLU A 107 -7.17 -25.29 -11.29
N SER A 108 -6.61 -25.61 -10.13
CA SER A 108 -7.16 -25.24 -8.82
C SER A 108 -6.39 -24.13 -8.09
N THR A 109 -5.33 -23.61 -8.72
CA THR A 109 -4.45 -22.55 -8.21
C THR A 109 -4.20 -21.52 -9.29
N GLU A 110 -4.98 -20.45 -9.26
CA GLU A 110 -4.80 -19.28 -10.14
C GLU A 110 -3.66 -18.39 -9.64
N VAL A 111 -3.57 -18.21 -8.31
CA VAL A 111 -2.53 -17.41 -7.68
C VAL A 111 -1.89 -18.17 -6.51
N LEU A 112 -0.58 -18.36 -6.61
CA LEU A 112 0.24 -18.88 -5.53
C LEU A 112 0.78 -17.71 -4.70
N VAL A 113 0.64 -17.76 -3.37
CA VAL A 113 1.13 -16.71 -2.47
C VAL A 113 2.19 -17.28 -1.54
N LEU A 114 3.39 -16.73 -1.61
CA LEU A 114 4.45 -16.93 -0.62
C LEU A 114 4.62 -15.65 0.17
N ALA A 115 4.23 -15.65 1.44
CA ALA A 115 4.20 -14.46 2.26
C ALA A 115 5.30 -14.48 3.34
N GLY A 116 6.46 -13.91 3.03
CA GLY A 116 7.55 -13.66 3.97
C GLY A 116 8.18 -14.91 4.57
N PRO A 117 8.77 -15.81 3.77
CA PRO A 117 9.43 -17.01 4.29
C PRO A 117 10.66 -16.60 5.11
N THR A 118 10.65 -16.91 6.41
CA THR A 118 11.80 -16.65 7.31
C THR A 118 12.80 -17.80 7.35
N GLU A 119 12.53 -18.88 6.63
CA GLU A 119 13.40 -20.04 6.47
C GLU A 119 13.54 -20.37 4.98
N GLN A 120 14.67 -20.99 4.63
CA GLN A 120 14.91 -21.39 3.25
C GLN A 120 13.94 -22.51 2.83
N LEU A 121 13.35 -22.35 1.65
CA LEU A 121 12.54 -23.41 1.04
C LEU A 121 13.42 -24.61 0.71
N ASP A 122 12.88 -25.82 0.89
CA ASP A 122 13.60 -27.02 0.47
C ASP A 122 13.69 -27.12 -1.06
N SER A 123 14.65 -27.91 -1.55
CA SER A 123 14.92 -28.02 -2.99
C SER A 123 13.73 -28.52 -3.83
N MET A 124 12.80 -29.26 -3.22
CA MET A 124 11.59 -29.73 -3.89
C MET A 124 10.54 -28.62 -3.94
N ALA A 125 10.34 -27.88 -2.85
CA ALA A 125 9.48 -26.70 -2.81
C ALA A 125 9.90 -25.65 -3.85
N ILE A 126 11.21 -25.32 -3.93
CA ILE A 126 11.75 -24.41 -4.95
C ILE A 126 11.44 -24.91 -6.37
N ARG A 127 11.60 -26.21 -6.63
CA ARG A 127 11.27 -26.83 -7.92
C ARG A 127 9.78 -26.74 -8.24
N ARG A 128 8.90 -26.98 -7.27
CA ARG A 128 7.45 -26.90 -7.47
C ARG A 128 7.01 -25.47 -7.81
N VAL A 129 7.51 -24.47 -7.08
CA VAL A 129 7.25 -23.05 -7.38
C VAL A 129 7.74 -22.70 -8.79
N ARG A 130 8.98 -23.09 -9.13
CA ARG A 130 9.55 -22.88 -10.47
C ARG A 130 8.68 -23.49 -11.56
N ASN A 131 8.35 -24.78 -11.45
CA ASN A 131 7.55 -25.49 -12.46
C ASN A 131 6.16 -24.86 -12.63
N TYR A 132 5.54 -24.43 -11.53
CA TYR A 132 4.25 -23.75 -11.56
C TYR A 132 4.33 -22.42 -12.34
N VAL A 133 5.32 -21.57 -12.03
CA VAL A 133 5.50 -20.28 -12.72
C VAL A 133 5.94 -20.48 -14.18
N ASP A 134 6.83 -21.44 -14.44
CA ASP A 134 7.25 -21.81 -15.80
C ASP A 134 6.08 -22.35 -16.64
N GLY A 135 5.12 -23.01 -15.99
CA GLY A 135 3.90 -23.53 -16.60
C GLY A 135 2.79 -22.51 -16.83
N GLY A 136 3.02 -21.22 -16.54
CA GLY A 136 2.03 -20.16 -16.74
C GLY A 136 1.31 -19.69 -15.47
N GLY A 137 1.56 -20.35 -14.32
CA GLY A 137 0.96 -19.99 -13.05
C GLY A 137 1.45 -18.64 -12.51
N SER A 138 0.52 -17.84 -12.00
CA SER A 138 0.81 -16.53 -11.42
C SER A 138 1.20 -16.63 -9.95
N ALA A 139 2.21 -15.88 -9.49
CA ALA A 139 2.62 -15.91 -8.08
C ALA A 139 2.89 -14.52 -7.46
N LEU A 140 2.44 -14.36 -6.22
CA LEU A 140 2.79 -13.26 -5.34
C LEU A 140 3.89 -13.70 -4.38
N LEU A 141 5.06 -13.08 -4.48
CA LEU A 141 6.23 -13.39 -3.67
C LEU A 141 6.55 -12.18 -2.78
N LEU A 142 6.13 -12.25 -1.52
CA LEU A 142 6.54 -11.29 -0.51
C LEU A 142 7.80 -11.85 0.13
N MET A 143 8.93 -11.21 -0.11
CA MET A 143 10.21 -11.63 0.45
C MET A 143 10.27 -11.22 1.93
N GLU A 144 11.06 -11.92 2.73
CA GLU A 144 11.42 -11.47 4.09
C GLU A 144 12.92 -11.71 4.26
N PRO A 145 13.75 -10.87 3.61
CA PRO A 145 15.19 -11.12 3.52
C PRO A 145 15.92 -10.85 4.83
N ILE A 146 15.21 -10.32 5.83
CA ILE A 146 15.77 -9.88 7.10
C ILE A 146 14.83 -10.26 8.22
N ARG A 147 15.37 -10.98 9.20
CA ARG A 147 14.67 -11.30 10.43
C ARG A 147 15.24 -10.51 11.58
N LEU A 148 14.36 -9.94 12.40
CA LEU A 148 14.72 -9.26 13.63
C LEU A 148 14.48 -10.15 14.84
N ASP A 149 15.43 -10.13 15.76
CA ASP A 149 15.28 -10.73 17.08
C ASP A 149 14.77 -9.64 18.05
N PRO A 150 13.61 -9.81 18.70
CA PRO A 150 13.13 -8.86 19.70
C PRO A 150 14.11 -8.60 20.87
N GLN A 151 15.07 -9.51 21.11
CA GLN A 151 16.11 -9.37 22.13
C GLN A 151 17.40 -8.72 21.60
N SER A 152 17.55 -8.57 20.28
CA SER A 152 18.76 -8.03 19.65
C SER A 152 18.42 -7.08 18.50
N PRO A 153 18.91 -5.83 18.54
CA PRO A 153 18.71 -4.89 17.44
C PRO A 153 19.51 -5.24 16.18
N THR A 154 20.24 -6.36 16.15
CA THR A 154 21.03 -6.78 14.98
C THR A 154 20.15 -7.57 13.99
N PRO A 155 20.02 -7.09 12.74
CA PRO A 155 19.28 -7.80 11.71
C PRO A 155 20.00 -9.07 11.25
N ILE A 156 19.23 -10.13 11.02
CA ILE A 156 19.73 -11.44 10.58
C ILE A 156 19.30 -11.65 9.13
N PRO A 157 20.23 -11.74 8.17
CA PRO A 157 19.89 -12.06 6.78
C PRO A 157 19.22 -13.43 6.68
N VAL A 158 18.20 -13.51 5.82
CA VAL A 158 17.47 -14.73 5.48
C VAL A 158 17.41 -14.84 3.96
N SER A 159 17.65 -16.04 3.43
CA SER A 159 17.42 -16.36 2.02
C SER A 159 16.27 -17.36 1.93
N SER A 160 15.34 -17.08 1.02
CA SER A 160 14.23 -17.96 0.70
C SER A 160 14.66 -19.15 -0.15
N GLY A 161 15.76 -19.01 -0.90
CA GLY A 161 16.18 -19.94 -1.95
C GLY A 161 15.51 -19.69 -3.31
N LEU A 162 14.56 -18.74 -3.40
CA LEU A 162 13.94 -18.31 -4.65
C LEU A 162 14.73 -17.21 -5.37
N GLU A 163 15.78 -16.67 -4.77
CA GLU A 163 16.57 -15.59 -5.38
C GLU A 163 17.09 -15.96 -6.79
N PRO A 164 17.60 -17.18 -7.05
CA PRO A 164 17.98 -17.58 -8.41
C PRO A 164 16.80 -17.62 -9.40
N LEU A 165 15.59 -18.00 -8.95
CA LEU A 165 14.39 -17.97 -9.79
C LEU A 165 14.02 -16.52 -10.14
N LEU A 166 14.15 -15.59 -9.20
CA LEU A 166 13.90 -14.17 -9.42
C LEU A 166 14.93 -13.54 -10.36
N GLU A 167 16.21 -13.90 -10.22
CA GLU A 167 17.28 -13.42 -11.11
C GLU A 167 17.02 -13.82 -12.56
N GLU A 168 16.60 -15.07 -12.80
CA GLU A 168 16.16 -15.54 -14.13
C GLU A 168 14.92 -14.80 -14.67
N ARG A 169 14.19 -14.11 -13.80
CA ARG A 169 13.03 -13.27 -14.12
C ARG A 169 13.35 -11.78 -14.15
N GLY A 170 14.63 -11.42 -14.15
CA GLY A 170 15.09 -10.04 -14.28
C GLY A 170 15.04 -9.23 -12.98
N ILE A 171 14.88 -9.87 -11.82
CA ILE A 171 14.89 -9.22 -10.50
C ILE A 171 16.00 -9.82 -9.64
N SER A 172 16.95 -9.00 -9.20
CA SER A 172 17.85 -9.38 -8.11
C SER A 172 17.33 -8.81 -6.78
N VAL A 173 17.31 -9.63 -5.73
CA VAL A 173 16.95 -9.22 -4.38
C VAL A 173 18.23 -8.87 -3.63
N SER A 174 18.37 -7.61 -3.23
CA SER A 174 19.54 -7.13 -2.51
C SER A 174 19.65 -7.78 -1.13
N GLU A 175 20.85 -8.16 -0.72
CA GLU A 175 21.15 -8.54 0.66
C GLU A 175 21.19 -7.33 1.62
N ARG A 176 20.95 -6.12 1.11
CA ARG A 176 20.99 -4.86 1.86
C ARG A 176 19.59 -4.30 2.06
N MET A 177 19.38 -3.63 3.19
CA MET A 177 18.12 -2.94 3.49
C MET A 177 17.98 -1.67 2.68
N VAL A 178 16.77 -1.38 2.24
CA VAL A 178 16.44 -0.05 1.74
C VAL A 178 16.20 0.88 2.92
N LEU A 179 16.79 2.07 2.84
CA LEU A 179 16.42 3.20 3.68
C LEU A 179 15.97 4.37 2.81
N ASP A 180 15.20 5.29 3.40
CA ASP A 180 14.86 6.59 2.81
C ASP A 180 14.93 7.70 3.85
N LEU A 181 15.84 8.66 3.64
CA LEU A 181 16.06 9.76 4.57
C LEU A 181 14.95 10.83 4.53
N ALA A 182 14.23 10.94 3.40
CA ALA A 182 13.22 11.99 3.18
C ALA A 182 11.78 11.49 3.38
N SER A 183 11.51 10.24 3.00
CA SER A 183 10.19 9.59 3.02
C SER A 183 10.22 8.33 3.88
N SER A 184 10.15 8.51 5.20
CA SER A 184 10.15 7.39 6.16
C SER A 184 9.22 7.64 7.35
N GLU A 185 8.86 6.54 8.02
CA GLU A 185 8.01 6.55 9.18
C GLU A 185 8.61 7.32 10.35
N ARG A 186 7.72 7.94 11.12
CA ARG A 186 8.09 8.51 12.42
C ARG A 186 7.82 7.49 13.53
N VAL A 187 8.89 7.13 14.24
CA VAL A 187 8.86 6.15 15.31
C VAL A 187 9.25 6.78 16.64
N ASN A 188 8.86 6.11 17.73
CA ASN A 188 9.29 6.47 19.06
C ASN A 188 10.71 5.92 19.28
N ALA A 189 11.67 6.82 19.39
CA ALA A 189 13.08 6.51 19.61
C ALA A 189 13.48 6.55 21.10
N GLY A 190 12.51 6.33 21.98
CA GLY A 190 12.72 6.29 23.43
C GLY A 190 12.31 7.60 24.12
N ARG A 191 12.87 7.82 25.31
CA ARG A 191 12.53 8.96 26.17
C ARG A 191 13.73 9.86 26.38
N GLN A 192 13.55 11.14 26.14
CA GLN A 192 14.49 12.19 26.53
C GLN A 192 13.93 12.92 27.76
N GLY A 193 14.30 12.43 28.95
CA GLY A 193 13.71 12.88 30.21
C GLY A 193 12.23 12.51 30.30
N ILE A 194 11.35 13.51 30.39
CA ILE A 194 9.89 13.31 30.45
C ILE A 194 9.21 13.26 29.08
N PHE A 195 9.93 13.60 28.00
CA PHE A 195 9.38 13.66 26.64
C PHE A 195 9.69 12.38 25.87
N GLN A 196 8.77 11.98 24.98
CA GLN A 196 9.03 10.94 24.00
C GLN A 196 9.77 11.55 22.80
N LEU A 197 10.88 10.95 22.41
CA LEU A 197 11.62 11.35 21.22
C LEU A 197 10.97 10.71 20.00
N ILE A 198 10.42 11.52 19.09
CA ILE A 198 9.80 11.03 17.85
C ILE A 198 10.60 11.56 16.67
N GLN A 199 11.20 10.64 15.90
CA GLN A 199 12.00 10.98 14.73
C GLN A 199 11.75 10.02 13.58
N ASN A 200 12.26 10.38 12.41
CA ASN A 200 12.17 9.53 11.23
C ASN A 200 13.08 8.31 11.43
N TYR A 201 12.61 7.14 11.03
CA TYR A 201 13.40 5.92 11.00
C TYR A 201 13.56 5.46 9.55
N PRO A 202 14.70 5.79 8.91
CA PRO A 202 14.89 5.59 7.47
C PRO A 202 14.66 4.17 6.96
N LEU A 203 14.90 3.14 7.78
CA LEU A 203 14.66 1.74 7.43
C LEU A 203 13.17 1.34 7.34
N TRP A 204 12.25 2.26 7.69
CA TRP A 204 10.82 2.12 7.45
C TRP A 204 10.38 3.13 6.38
N PRO A 205 10.79 2.94 5.11
CA PRO A 205 10.47 3.87 4.05
C PRO A 205 8.96 3.87 3.75
N ILE A 206 8.46 5.04 3.37
CA ILE A 206 7.15 5.22 2.77
C ILE A 206 7.38 5.33 1.26
N GLY A 207 7.22 4.20 0.58
CA GLY A 207 7.43 4.08 -0.87
C GLY A 207 6.45 4.93 -1.67
N LEU A 208 6.95 5.44 -2.79
CA LEU A 208 6.22 6.25 -3.76
C LEU A 208 5.93 5.41 -5.02
N PRO A 209 4.85 5.70 -5.77
CA PRO A 209 4.58 5.02 -7.03
C PRO A 209 5.73 5.22 -8.01
N ALA A 210 6.24 4.13 -8.57
CA ALA A 210 7.35 4.15 -9.52
C ALA A 210 6.90 4.29 -10.99
N SER A 211 5.65 3.94 -11.28
CA SER A 211 5.11 3.92 -12.63
C SER A 211 3.58 4.03 -12.63
N ASP A 212 2.97 4.07 -13.82
CA ASP A 212 1.52 3.86 -13.95
C ASP A 212 1.27 2.36 -14.16
N HIS A 213 0.70 1.71 -13.15
CA HIS A 213 0.38 0.28 -13.19
C HIS A 213 -0.96 0.03 -12.50
N ALA A 214 -1.76 -0.92 -13.01
CA ALA A 214 -3.08 -1.23 -12.48
C ALA A 214 -3.02 -1.49 -10.96
N ILE A 215 -2.07 -2.32 -10.50
CA ILE A 215 -1.91 -2.70 -9.08
C ILE A 215 -1.85 -1.49 -8.13
N ILE A 216 -1.14 -0.43 -8.52
CA ILE A 216 -0.88 0.73 -7.64
C ILE A 216 -1.71 1.95 -8.00
N ASN A 217 -2.62 1.82 -8.97
CA ASN A 217 -3.49 2.91 -9.36
C ASN A 217 -4.28 3.41 -8.13
N GLY A 218 -4.37 4.73 -7.95
CA GLY A 218 -5.08 5.34 -6.82
C GLY A 218 -4.37 5.26 -5.47
N LEU A 219 -3.26 4.50 -5.38
CA LEU A 219 -2.44 4.41 -4.18
C LEU A 219 -1.27 5.39 -4.29
N ASN A 220 -0.97 6.10 -3.21
CA ASN A 220 0.12 7.08 -3.19
C ASN A 220 1.32 6.67 -2.35
N THR A 221 1.13 5.68 -1.48
CA THR A 221 2.13 5.30 -0.48
C THR A 221 2.06 3.81 -0.22
N LEU A 222 3.22 3.17 -0.12
CA LEU A 222 3.39 1.84 0.48
C LEU A 222 4.29 1.99 1.70
N ALA A 223 3.75 1.77 2.89
CA ALA A 223 4.57 1.77 4.11
C ALA A 223 5.14 0.37 4.33
N ILE A 224 6.46 0.26 4.33
CA ILE A 224 7.19 -1.00 4.40
C ILE A 224 8.32 -0.89 5.42
N ALA A 225 8.83 -2.01 5.92
CA ALA A 225 9.82 -2.01 6.99
C ALA A 225 10.92 -3.03 6.74
N TRP A 226 12.17 -2.62 6.93
CA TRP A 226 13.35 -3.49 6.78
C TRP A 226 13.39 -4.24 5.44
N ALA A 227 12.85 -3.63 4.40
CA ALA A 227 12.75 -4.23 3.07
C ALA A 227 14.12 -4.36 2.40
N ALA A 228 14.30 -5.44 1.63
CA ALA A 228 15.40 -5.47 0.65
C ALA A 228 15.08 -4.60 -0.55
N GLY A 229 16.15 -4.10 -1.17
CA GLY A 229 16.06 -3.44 -2.47
C GLY A 229 15.87 -4.48 -3.58
N LEU A 230 15.05 -4.15 -4.56
CA LEU A 230 14.95 -4.92 -5.79
C LEU A 230 15.77 -4.22 -6.89
N GLU A 231 16.70 -4.95 -7.49
CA GLU A 231 17.47 -4.48 -8.64
C GLU A 231 16.87 -5.06 -9.92
N ILE A 232 16.41 -4.16 -10.80
CA ILE A 232 15.74 -4.53 -12.05
C ILE A 232 16.80 -4.70 -13.14
N GLN A 233 16.95 -5.93 -13.64
CA GLN A 233 17.92 -6.29 -14.68
C GLN A 233 17.29 -6.27 -16.09
N ASP A 234 16.00 -6.60 -16.19
CA ASP A 234 15.25 -6.60 -17.45
C ASP A 234 14.05 -5.65 -17.37
N SER A 235 14.23 -4.42 -17.88
CA SER A 235 13.17 -3.40 -17.89
C SER A 235 12.09 -3.63 -18.96
N VAL A 236 12.21 -4.67 -19.80
CA VAL A 236 11.18 -5.01 -20.80
C VAL A 236 10.06 -5.81 -20.15
N THR A 237 10.42 -6.80 -19.32
CA THR A 237 9.45 -7.69 -18.68
C THR A 237 9.13 -7.30 -17.24
N VAL A 238 9.96 -6.46 -16.62
CA VAL A 238 9.82 -6.05 -15.23
C VAL A 238 9.49 -4.57 -15.12
N GLN A 239 8.40 -4.26 -14.41
CA GLN A 239 7.97 -2.90 -14.10
C GLN A 239 8.04 -2.64 -12.59
N SER A 240 8.81 -1.63 -12.18
CA SER A 240 8.81 -1.17 -10.78
C SER A 240 7.43 -0.62 -10.40
N LEU A 241 6.92 -1.06 -9.26
CA LEU A 241 5.64 -0.62 -8.69
C LEU A 241 5.87 0.46 -7.63
N TRP A 242 6.74 0.18 -6.67
CA TRP A 242 7.03 1.07 -5.55
C TRP A 242 8.52 1.35 -5.47
N GLN A 243 8.90 2.57 -5.13
CA GLN A 243 10.29 3.00 -5.01
C GLN A 243 10.46 4.02 -3.89
N THR A 244 11.69 4.23 -3.43
CA THR A 244 12.04 5.33 -2.53
C THR A 244 11.99 6.68 -3.25
N SER A 245 12.12 7.76 -2.48
CA SER A 245 12.54 9.06 -3.01
C SER A 245 14.00 9.02 -3.51
N GLU A 246 14.48 10.14 -4.05
CA GLU A 246 15.88 10.32 -4.44
C GLU A 246 16.84 10.24 -3.24
N ALA A 247 16.34 10.42 -2.01
CA ALA A 247 17.10 10.27 -0.77
C ALA A 247 17.12 8.82 -0.25
N GLY A 248 16.83 7.85 -1.11
CA GLY A 248 16.94 6.42 -0.81
C GLY A 248 18.37 5.92 -0.84
N ALA A 249 18.67 4.84 -0.11
CA ALA A 249 19.98 4.17 -0.17
C ALA A 249 19.90 2.71 0.28
N LEU A 250 21.02 2.00 0.18
CA LEU A 250 21.16 0.61 0.64
C LEU A 250 22.05 0.53 1.89
N HIS A 251 21.47 0.05 2.99
CA HIS A 251 22.15 -0.15 4.27
C HIS A 251 22.60 -1.60 4.43
N ALA A 252 23.86 -1.80 4.79
CA ALA A 252 24.40 -3.14 4.99
C ALA A 252 23.78 -3.82 6.23
N VAL A 253 23.55 -5.12 6.13
CA VAL A 253 23.07 -5.96 7.23
C VAL A 253 24.30 -6.47 7.99
N GLY A 254 24.48 -6.07 9.25
CA GLY A 254 25.65 -6.49 10.03
C GLY A 254 25.93 -5.72 11.32
N GLY A 255 25.34 -4.53 11.47
CA GLY A 255 25.35 -3.75 12.70
C GLY A 255 23.98 -3.69 13.37
N PRO A 256 23.90 -3.32 14.67
CA PRO A 256 22.63 -3.06 15.31
C PRO A 256 21.94 -1.86 14.65
N ILE A 257 20.61 -1.92 14.52
CA ILE A 257 19.80 -0.85 13.93
C ILE A 257 18.95 -0.18 15.00
N PHE A 258 19.39 0.99 15.46
CA PHE A 258 18.65 1.77 16.44
C PHE A 258 17.86 2.89 15.77
N PRO A 259 16.64 3.21 16.26
CA PRO A 259 15.92 4.38 15.79
C PRO A 259 16.69 5.69 15.96
N ASP A 260 17.51 5.82 17.01
CA ASP A 260 18.28 7.00 17.42
C ASP A 260 19.73 7.04 16.99
N GLN A 261 20.14 6.11 16.12
CA GLN A 261 21.45 6.23 15.48
C GLN A 261 21.47 7.36 14.44
N GLU A 262 22.68 7.84 14.17
CA GLU A 262 22.92 8.77 13.09
C GLU A 262 22.96 8.00 11.76
N TRP A 263 22.19 8.47 10.78
CA TRP A 263 22.07 7.87 9.45
C TRP A 263 22.92 8.66 8.47
N ASP A 264 24.24 8.45 8.54
CA ASP A 264 25.19 9.08 7.62
C ASP A 264 25.28 8.26 6.32
N VAL A 265 24.76 8.82 5.24
CA VAL A 265 24.78 8.21 3.91
C VAL A 265 25.46 9.20 2.96
N PRO A 266 26.59 8.81 2.34
CA PRO A 266 27.26 9.67 1.37
C PRO A 266 26.32 10.06 0.22
N GLU A 267 26.39 11.32 -0.23
CA GLU A 267 25.53 11.81 -1.33
C GLU A 267 25.64 10.95 -2.60
N GLU A 268 26.80 10.33 -2.85
CA GLU A 268 27.04 9.43 -3.99
C GLU A 268 26.30 8.08 -3.89
N GLU A 269 25.88 7.67 -2.69
CA GLU A 269 25.11 6.44 -2.46
C GLU A 269 23.59 6.68 -2.51
N LEU A 270 23.17 7.95 -2.46
CA LEU A 270 21.77 8.34 -2.56
C LEU A 270 21.23 8.07 -3.96
N GLY A 271 20.02 7.53 -4.01
CA GLY A 271 19.31 7.29 -5.25
C GLY A 271 18.04 6.49 -5.04
N VAL A 272 17.20 6.48 -6.07
CA VAL A 272 15.93 5.74 -6.08
C VAL A 272 16.20 4.24 -5.99
N ARG A 273 15.53 3.56 -5.05
CA ARG A 273 15.58 2.11 -4.84
C ARG A 273 14.19 1.51 -5.03
N THR A 274 14.09 0.41 -5.77
CA THR A 274 12.82 -0.29 -5.98
C THR A 274 12.48 -1.14 -4.76
N LEU A 275 11.23 -1.07 -4.31
CA LEU A 275 10.68 -1.81 -3.16
C LEU A 275 9.77 -2.96 -3.59
N ALA A 276 9.09 -2.81 -4.73
CA ALA A 276 8.22 -3.82 -5.31
C ALA A 276 8.20 -3.73 -6.84
N ALA A 277 8.04 -4.87 -7.51
CA ALA A 277 8.00 -4.96 -8.96
C ALA A 277 6.97 -5.98 -9.44
N ALA A 278 6.42 -5.76 -10.63
CA ALA A 278 5.62 -6.73 -11.36
C ALA A 278 6.44 -7.28 -12.53
N VAL A 279 6.32 -8.58 -12.78
CA VAL A 279 6.91 -9.27 -13.93
C VAL A 279 5.80 -9.77 -14.81
N THR A 280 5.85 -9.41 -16.09
CA THR A 280 4.96 -9.93 -17.12
C THR A 280 5.74 -10.81 -18.10
N PRO A 281 5.15 -11.89 -18.64
CA PRO A 281 5.79 -12.69 -19.66
C PRO A 281 6.16 -11.84 -20.89
N GLY A 282 7.30 -12.15 -21.50
CA GLY A 282 7.70 -11.55 -22.77
C GLY A 282 6.78 -11.95 -23.93
N GLU A 283 6.89 -11.27 -25.07
CA GLU A 283 6.11 -11.63 -26.25
C GLU A 283 6.40 -13.07 -26.72
N GLY A 284 5.37 -13.92 -26.77
CA GLY A 284 5.49 -15.34 -27.13
C GLY A 284 5.94 -16.27 -25.99
N ASP A 285 6.08 -15.73 -24.78
CA ASP A 285 6.42 -16.47 -23.57
C ASP A 285 5.15 -16.97 -22.86
N ALA A 286 5.15 -18.25 -22.50
CA ALA A 286 4.02 -18.89 -21.82
C ALA A 286 4.11 -18.81 -20.29
N ARG A 287 5.19 -18.22 -19.75
CA ARG A 287 5.42 -18.12 -18.30
C ARG A 287 4.38 -17.23 -17.61
N GLY A 288 4.13 -17.50 -16.33
CA GLY A 288 3.16 -16.76 -15.53
C GLY A 288 3.66 -15.38 -15.09
N ARG A 289 2.74 -14.58 -14.55
CA ARG A 289 3.05 -13.25 -14.00
C ARG A 289 3.59 -13.38 -12.58
N LEU A 290 4.45 -12.46 -12.17
CA LEU A 290 4.91 -12.37 -10.78
C LEU A 290 4.67 -10.98 -10.22
N VAL A 291 4.39 -10.90 -8.93
CA VAL A 291 4.57 -9.67 -8.16
C VAL A 291 5.54 -9.97 -7.03
N VAL A 292 6.62 -9.20 -6.94
CA VAL A 292 7.66 -9.37 -5.93
C VAL A 292 7.70 -8.12 -5.07
N VAL A 293 7.69 -8.30 -3.75
CA VAL A 293 7.82 -7.22 -2.77
C VAL A 293 8.99 -7.54 -1.86
N GLY A 294 9.86 -6.56 -1.61
CA GLY A 294 11.10 -6.75 -0.82
C GLY A 294 10.91 -6.99 0.68
N ASP A 295 9.67 -7.03 1.17
CA ASP A 295 9.30 -7.30 2.57
C ASP A 295 7.84 -7.80 2.64
N ALA A 296 7.49 -8.59 3.67
CA ALA A 296 6.13 -9.00 3.98
C ALA A 296 5.55 -8.31 5.23
N THR A 297 6.35 -7.59 6.01
CA THR A 297 5.95 -6.82 7.20
C THR A 297 4.87 -5.79 6.89
N PHE A 298 4.81 -5.23 5.67
CA PHE A 298 3.74 -4.32 5.26
C PHE A 298 2.32 -4.91 5.37
N THR A 299 2.20 -6.24 5.39
CA THR A 299 0.93 -6.98 5.55
C THR A 299 0.49 -7.14 7.00
N GLU A 300 1.35 -6.83 7.96
CA GLU A 300 1.05 -7.01 9.38
C GLU A 300 -0.05 -6.07 9.87
N PRO A 301 -0.79 -6.45 10.93
CA PRO A 301 -1.88 -5.65 11.47
C PRO A 301 -1.47 -4.20 11.79
N GLN A 302 -0.27 -4.00 12.30
CA GLN A 302 0.23 -2.66 12.65
C GLN A 302 0.42 -1.75 11.43
N TYR A 303 0.77 -2.31 10.27
CA TYR A 303 0.93 -1.57 9.01
C TYR A 303 -0.40 -1.44 8.29
N THR A 304 -1.18 -2.51 8.16
CA THR A 304 -2.48 -2.48 7.47
C THR A 304 -3.52 -1.60 8.17
N GLN A 305 -3.48 -1.49 9.51
CA GLN A 305 -4.37 -0.58 10.25
C GLN A 305 -3.94 0.88 10.13
N ARG A 306 -2.63 1.16 10.14
CA ARG A 306 -2.08 2.52 10.03
C ARG A 306 -2.12 3.03 8.59
N TYR A 307 -1.89 2.13 7.63
CA TYR A 307 -1.87 2.36 6.19
C TYR A 307 -2.84 1.39 5.51
N PRO A 308 -4.15 1.70 5.49
CA PRO A 308 -5.15 0.86 4.80
C PRO A 308 -4.81 0.61 3.32
N GLY A 309 -4.08 1.53 2.68
CA GLY A 309 -3.56 1.37 1.32
C GLY A 309 -2.66 0.14 1.12
N ASN A 310 -1.99 -0.35 2.17
CA ASN A 310 -1.18 -1.57 2.11
C ASN A 310 -2.04 -2.81 1.84
N LEU A 311 -3.20 -2.92 2.50
CA LEU A 311 -4.14 -4.03 2.28
C LEU A 311 -4.76 -3.92 0.87
N VAL A 312 -5.07 -2.70 0.42
CA VAL A 312 -5.56 -2.46 -0.95
C VAL A 312 -4.51 -2.85 -1.99
N PHE A 313 -3.24 -2.49 -1.78
CA PHE A 313 -2.14 -2.91 -2.66
C PHE A 313 -2.04 -4.43 -2.75
N LEU A 314 -2.08 -5.12 -1.61
CA LEU A 314 -2.03 -6.59 -1.56
C LEU A 314 -3.19 -7.23 -2.34
N ALA A 315 -4.41 -6.74 -2.11
CA ALA A 315 -5.60 -7.21 -2.81
C ALA A 315 -5.52 -6.92 -4.32
N ASN A 316 -5.04 -5.74 -4.73
CA ASN A 316 -4.85 -5.38 -6.14
C ASN A 316 -3.78 -6.26 -6.82
N ALA A 317 -2.71 -6.63 -6.11
CA ALA A 317 -1.67 -7.51 -6.64
C ALA A 317 -2.25 -8.90 -6.93
N ILE A 318 -3.05 -9.44 -6.01
CA ILE A 318 -3.75 -10.72 -6.20
C ILE A 318 -4.76 -10.63 -7.36
N ASP A 319 -5.57 -9.58 -7.40
CA ASP A 319 -6.55 -9.36 -8.47
C ASP A 319 -5.86 -9.32 -9.85
N TRP A 320 -4.69 -8.68 -9.94
CA TRP A 320 -3.92 -8.57 -11.18
C TRP A 320 -3.29 -9.90 -11.61
N LEU A 321 -2.78 -10.66 -10.64
CA LEU A 321 -2.19 -11.98 -10.86
C LEU A 321 -3.24 -12.98 -11.32
N ALA A 322 -4.47 -12.86 -10.83
CA ALA A 322 -5.63 -13.66 -11.24
C ALA A 322 -6.25 -13.22 -12.58
N GLY A 323 -5.65 -12.24 -13.29
CA GLY A 323 -6.13 -11.77 -14.59
C GLY A 323 -7.35 -10.84 -14.54
N ASP A 324 -7.76 -10.37 -13.36
CA ASP A 324 -8.95 -9.53 -13.19
C ASP A 324 -8.61 -8.02 -13.17
N GLU A 325 -8.01 -7.55 -14.27
CA GLU A 325 -7.56 -6.16 -14.39
C GLU A 325 -8.73 -5.14 -14.43
N ALA A 326 -9.93 -5.61 -14.78
CA ALA A 326 -11.12 -4.78 -14.87
C ALA A 326 -11.58 -4.30 -13.48
N LEU A 327 -11.52 -5.14 -12.44
CA LEU A 327 -11.90 -4.76 -11.08
C LEU A 327 -10.90 -3.79 -10.42
N ILE A 328 -9.62 -3.89 -10.76
CA ILE A 328 -8.57 -3.05 -10.17
C ILE A 328 -8.76 -1.57 -10.52
N ARG A 329 -9.06 -1.29 -11.80
CA ARG A 329 -9.31 0.08 -12.30
C ARG A 329 -10.49 0.77 -11.61
N ILE A 330 -11.37 0.00 -10.97
CA ILE A 330 -12.58 0.51 -10.32
C ILE A 330 -12.31 0.79 -8.84
N ARG A 331 -11.51 -0.04 -8.14
CA ARG A 331 -11.13 0.17 -6.72
C ARG A 331 -10.26 1.43 -6.54
N SER A 332 -9.46 1.81 -7.53
CA SER A 332 -8.47 2.89 -7.45
C SER A 332 -9.00 4.32 -7.53
N LYS A 333 -10.32 4.52 -7.59
CA LYS A 333 -10.92 5.84 -7.79
C LYS A 333 -11.05 6.66 -6.49
N ASP A 334 -10.83 6.03 -5.34
CA ASP A 334 -10.79 6.67 -4.02
C ASP A 334 -9.49 7.46 -3.86
N ARG A 335 -9.56 8.73 -4.25
CA ARG A 335 -8.41 9.65 -4.27
C ARG A 335 -8.01 10.04 -2.85
N THR A 336 -6.97 9.41 -2.32
CA THR A 336 -6.13 10.07 -1.31
C THR A 336 -5.21 11.04 -2.07
N PRO A 337 -5.00 12.29 -1.65
CA PRO A 337 -3.95 13.12 -2.23
C PRO A 337 -2.56 12.54 -1.87
N PRO A 338 -1.57 12.58 -2.77
CA PRO A 338 -0.24 12.07 -2.48
C PRO A 338 0.40 12.83 -1.32
N ASN A 339 1.20 12.12 -0.52
CA ASN A 339 1.98 12.76 0.53
C ASN A 339 3.01 13.70 -0.10
N LEU A 340 3.11 14.91 0.46
CA LEU A 340 4.10 15.88 0.02
C LEU A 340 5.47 15.49 0.57
N VAL A 341 6.37 15.06 -0.31
CA VAL A 341 7.79 14.89 -0.01
C VAL A 341 8.49 16.24 -0.19
N PHE A 342 9.40 16.58 0.73
CA PHE A 342 10.11 17.85 0.72
C PHE A 342 11.60 17.59 0.78
N ASP A 343 12.37 18.28 -0.06
CA ASP A 343 13.83 18.14 -0.15
C ASP A 343 14.57 18.68 1.08
N SER A 344 13.92 19.56 1.86
CA SER A 344 14.51 20.13 3.08
C SER A 344 13.49 20.40 4.18
N ASP A 345 13.92 20.23 5.42
CA ASP A 345 13.13 20.55 6.61
C ASP A 345 12.77 22.03 6.68
N VAL A 346 13.62 22.92 6.16
CA VAL A 346 13.34 24.35 6.08
C VAL A 346 12.14 24.63 5.19
N SER A 347 12.11 24.05 3.99
CA SER A 347 11.00 24.24 3.04
C SER A 347 9.69 23.70 3.59
N ARG A 348 9.73 22.49 4.18
CA ARG A 348 8.60 21.88 4.89
C ARG A 348 8.08 22.79 6.00
N ASN A 349 8.96 23.32 6.84
CA ASN A 349 8.58 24.17 7.97
C ASN A 349 8.06 25.53 7.52
N VAL A 350 8.64 26.16 6.50
CA VAL A 350 8.15 27.43 5.94
C VAL A 350 6.74 27.27 5.39
N LEU A 351 6.46 26.20 4.63
CA LEU A 351 5.11 25.93 4.12
C LEU A 351 4.13 25.64 5.25
N LYS A 352 4.53 24.80 6.21
CA LYS A 352 3.69 24.45 7.36
C LYS A 352 3.32 25.68 8.20
N TRP A 353 4.31 26.44 8.63
CA TRP A 353 4.08 27.63 9.47
C TRP A 353 3.53 28.82 8.68
N GLY A 354 3.92 28.95 7.42
CA GLY A 354 3.38 29.94 6.49
C GLY A 354 1.89 29.76 6.26
N ASN A 355 1.42 28.52 6.08
CA ASN A 355 -0.01 28.26 5.95
C ASN A 355 -0.74 28.41 7.31
N LEU A 356 -0.18 27.83 8.38
CA LEU A 356 -0.81 27.82 9.71
C LEU A 356 -0.96 29.23 10.32
N ILE A 357 0.05 30.07 10.18
CA ILE A 357 0.08 31.42 10.77
C ILE A 357 -0.24 32.49 9.72
N GLY A 358 0.31 32.35 8.51
CA GLY A 358 0.21 33.39 7.48
C GLY A 358 -1.22 33.64 7.04
N MET A 359 -2.06 32.60 6.92
CA MET A 359 -3.45 32.79 6.49
C MET A 359 -4.28 33.53 7.55
N PRO A 360 -4.30 33.13 8.85
CA PRO A 360 -4.92 33.94 9.90
C PRO A 360 -4.37 35.37 9.98
N LEU A 361 -3.06 35.55 9.87
CA LEU A 361 -2.42 36.86 9.97
C LEU A 361 -2.80 37.78 8.80
N LEU A 362 -2.95 37.23 7.60
CA LEU A 362 -3.46 37.95 6.42
C LEU A 362 -4.89 38.46 6.64
N PHE A 363 -5.77 37.65 7.23
CA PHE A 363 -7.12 38.09 7.59
C PHE A 363 -7.12 39.19 8.65
N VAL A 364 -6.29 39.07 9.69
CA VAL A 364 -6.13 40.12 10.71
C VAL A 364 -5.66 41.42 10.06
N LEU A 365 -4.65 41.35 9.19
CA LEU A 365 -4.06 42.51 8.54
C LEU A 365 -5.05 43.21 7.59
N LEU A 366 -5.81 42.45 6.80
CA LEU A 366 -6.91 42.97 5.99
C LEU A 366 -8.00 43.62 6.86
N GLY A 367 -8.34 43.01 7.99
CA GLY A 367 -9.27 43.57 8.97
C GLY A 367 -8.79 44.93 9.50
N VAL A 368 -7.53 45.03 9.93
CA VAL A 368 -6.91 46.26 10.43
C VAL A 368 -6.86 47.34 9.34
N LEU A 369 -6.46 47.00 8.12
CA LEU A 369 -6.44 47.93 6.98
C LEU A 369 -7.84 48.44 6.66
N ARG A 370 -8.86 47.58 6.69
CA ARG A 370 -10.25 47.97 6.45
C ARG A 370 -10.77 48.90 7.54
N VAL A 371 -10.48 48.61 8.81
CA VAL A 371 -10.94 49.43 9.95
C VAL A 371 -10.24 50.79 9.98
N SER A 372 -8.92 50.82 9.80
CA SER A 372 -8.15 52.07 9.73
C SER A 372 -8.55 52.93 8.52
N GLY A 373 -8.81 52.31 7.37
CA GLY A 373 -9.35 52.99 6.18
C GLY A 373 -10.77 53.54 6.36
N ARG A 374 -11.60 52.91 7.20
CA ARG A 374 -12.92 53.46 7.59
C ARG A 374 -12.77 54.64 8.55
N ARG A 375 -11.88 54.56 9.54
CA ARG A 375 -11.62 55.67 10.49
C ARG A 375 -11.13 56.92 9.77
N ARG A 376 -10.15 56.78 8.86
CA ARG A 376 -9.65 57.91 8.06
C ARG A 376 -10.73 58.56 7.19
N ARG A 377 -11.63 57.77 6.60
CA ARG A 377 -12.78 58.29 5.82
C ARG A 377 -13.86 58.93 6.69
N ALA A 378 -14.05 58.46 7.91
CA ALA A 378 -14.95 59.07 8.87
C ALA A 378 -14.40 60.42 9.36
N GLU A 379 -13.12 60.49 9.73
CA GLU A 379 -12.43 61.71 10.18
C GLU A 379 -12.39 62.79 9.08
N ALA A 380 -12.15 62.41 7.82
CA ALA A 380 -12.19 63.34 6.68
C ALA A 380 -13.57 64.00 6.47
N ARG A 381 -14.67 63.27 6.72
CA ARG A 381 -16.04 63.80 6.64
C ARG A 381 -16.37 64.83 7.72
N TRP A 382 -15.75 64.73 8.90
CA TRP A 382 -15.96 65.70 9.98
C TRP A 382 -15.07 66.94 9.82
N GLY A 383 -13.93 66.82 9.15
CA GLY A 383 -13.08 67.96 8.81
C GLY A 383 -13.73 68.97 7.85
N GLU A 384 -14.54 68.50 6.89
CA GLU A 384 -15.32 69.37 5.99
C GLU A 384 -16.57 69.99 6.64
N ILE A 385 -17.02 69.48 7.80
CA ILE A 385 -18.18 70.01 8.53
C ILE A 385 -17.75 71.05 9.59
N VAL A 386 -16.47 71.08 9.96
CA VAL A 386 -15.92 71.95 11.02
C VAL A 386 -14.97 73.03 10.46
N ALA A 387 -14.68 73.02 9.16
CA ALA A 387 -14.05 74.14 8.44
C ALA A 387 -15.12 75.05 7.84
#